data_AF-A0A2M8PKS9-F1
#
_entry.id   AF-A0A2M8PKS9-F1
#
_cell.length_a   1.000
_cell.length_b   1.000
_cell.length_c   1.000
_cell.angle_alpha   90.00
_cell.angle_beta   90.00
_cell.angle_gamma   90.00
#
_symmetry.space_group_name_H-M   'P 1'
#
loop_
_entity.id
_entity.type
_entity.pdbx_description
1 polymer ?
#
loop_
_entity_poly.entity_id
_entity_poly.type
_entity_poly.pdbx_seq_one_letter_code
_entity_poly.pdbx_strand_id
1 'polypeptide(L)'
;DVTGVRVLPVAAEVDLVSNGLVTNEETIANQPEMVAAFVAAYHQGLQDVINNPAEAYLISLDYVDNLPISYELHAALEAEAAAQEEFLAINPDREAIAESRQAMYDRLHEQFSSEELIQLQVLLKSIELWDAEQLGVTELASWEAAQNTLLEMGFLNEP
;
A
#
# COMPACT_ATOMS: atom_id res chain seq x y z
N ASP A 1 26.38 14.43 18.26
CA ASP A 1 25.19 13.72 18.73
C ASP A 1 23.93 14.46 18.33
N VAL A 2 23.06 13.79 17.56
CA VAL A 2 21.70 14.27 17.31
C VAL A 2 20.87 13.86 18.51
N THR A 3 20.46 14.81 19.34
CA THR A 3 19.74 14.55 20.60
C THR A 3 18.22 14.52 20.44
N GLY A 4 17.73 14.67 19.21
CA GLY A 4 16.30 14.62 18.92
C GLY A 4 16.03 14.77 17.43
N VAL A 5 15.00 14.06 16.96
CA VAL A 5 14.42 14.21 15.62
C VAL A 5 12.96 14.60 15.81
N ARG A 6 12.54 15.71 15.20
CA ARG A 6 11.14 16.12 15.16
C ARG A 6 10.60 15.86 13.76
N VAL A 7 9.72 14.88 13.64
CA VAL A 7 9.02 14.57 12.39
C VAL A 7 7.73 15.39 12.35
N LEU A 8 7.52 16.13 11.27
CA LEU A 8 6.28 16.85 10.98
C LEU A 8 5.65 16.18 9.75
N PRO A 9 4.52 15.45 9.87
CA PRO A 9 3.90 14.78 8.75
C PRO A 9 3.17 15.82 7.88
N VAL A 10 3.82 16.30 6.82
CA VAL A 10 3.24 17.32 5.90
C VAL A 10 1.91 16.85 5.31
N ALA A 11 1.79 15.56 5.02
CA ALA A 11 0.56 14.94 4.51
C ALA A 11 -0.63 15.00 5.49
N ALA A 12 -0.41 15.30 6.78
CA ALA A 12 -1.49 15.51 7.74
C ALA A 12 -2.05 16.95 7.68
N GLU A 13 -1.31 17.88 7.08
CA GLU A 13 -1.64 19.31 7.03
C GLU A 13 -2.10 19.76 5.63
N VAL A 14 -1.59 19.10 4.58
CA VAL A 14 -1.90 19.40 3.18
C VAL A 14 -2.17 18.10 2.43
N ASP A 15 -3.29 18.06 1.71
CA ASP A 15 -3.62 16.96 0.79
C ASP A 15 -2.76 17.07 -0.48
N LEU A 16 -1.75 16.23 -0.55
CA LEU A 16 -0.78 16.19 -1.64
C LEU A 16 -1.03 14.94 -2.47
N VAL A 17 -1.00 15.09 -3.80
CA VAL A 17 -1.05 13.93 -4.69
C VAL A 17 0.16 13.04 -4.47
N SER A 18 -0.11 11.73 -4.35
CA SER A 18 0.91 10.70 -4.18
C SER A 18 1.53 10.30 -5.52
N ASN A 19 2.37 9.27 -5.50
CA ASN A 19 2.87 8.62 -6.70
C ASN A 19 1.70 8.14 -7.58
N GLY A 20 1.87 8.22 -8.90
CA GLY A 20 0.86 7.83 -9.87
C GLY A 20 1.44 7.00 -11.02
N LEU A 21 0.55 6.27 -11.69
CA LEU A 21 0.86 5.60 -12.95
C LEU A 21 0.51 6.55 -14.10
N VAL A 22 1.43 6.69 -15.05
CA VAL A 22 1.27 7.57 -16.21
C VAL A 22 1.38 6.77 -17.50
N THR A 23 0.56 7.14 -18.48
CA THR A 23 0.66 6.66 -19.87
C THR A 23 0.47 7.84 -20.83
N ASN A 24 0.76 7.65 -22.11
CA ASN A 24 0.66 8.71 -23.10
C ASN A 24 -0.76 8.82 -23.71
N GLU A 25 -1.07 10.01 -24.24
CA GLU A 25 -2.37 10.32 -24.87
C GLU A 25 -2.66 9.41 -26.07
N GLU A 26 -1.64 9.02 -26.82
CA GLU A 26 -1.78 8.11 -27.97
C GLU A 26 -2.32 6.74 -27.54
N THR A 27 -1.81 6.18 -26.43
CA THR A 27 -2.25 4.90 -25.88
C THR A 27 -3.69 5.01 -25.38
N ILE A 28 -4.06 6.12 -24.74
CA ILE A 28 -5.43 6.37 -24.27
C ILE A 28 -6.39 6.47 -25.46
N ALA A 29 -6.03 7.22 -26.51
CA ALA A 29 -6.88 7.43 -27.67
C ALA A 29 -7.05 6.16 -28.52
N ASN A 30 -5.97 5.40 -28.71
CA ASN A 30 -5.95 4.28 -29.65
C ASN A 30 -6.17 2.91 -28.99
N GLN A 31 -5.96 2.77 -27.68
CA GLN A 31 -6.13 1.52 -26.94
C GLN A 31 -6.92 1.71 -25.62
N PRO A 32 -8.11 2.34 -25.65
CA PRO A 32 -8.85 2.68 -24.43
C PRO A 32 -9.27 1.45 -23.61
N GLU A 33 -9.58 0.32 -24.26
CA GLU A 33 -9.94 -0.93 -23.57
C GLU A 33 -8.76 -1.51 -22.77
N MET A 34 -7.53 -1.44 -23.31
CA MET A 34 -6.33 -1.87 -22.60
C MET A 34 -6.08 -1.01 -21.37
N VAL A 35 -6.24 0.31 -21.49
CA VAL A 35 -6.09 1.24 -20.36
C VAL A 35 -7.12 0.92 -19.28
N ALA A 36 -8.39 0.77 -19.66
CA ALA A 36 -9.46 0.44 -18.70
C ALA A 36 -9.22 -0.92 -18.01
N ALA A 37 -8.78 -1.94 -18.77
CA ALA A 37 -8.46 -3.25 -18.23
C ALA A 37 -7.27 -3.19 -17.26
N PHE A 38 -6.23 -2.42 -17.59
CA PHE A 38 -5.08 -2.22 -16.70
C PHE A 38 -5.48 -1.52 -15.41
N VAL A 39 -6.27 -0.44 -15.48
CA VAL A 39 -6.77 0.28 -14.29
C VAL A 39 -7.60 -0.64 -13.41
N ALA A 40 -8.51 -1.44 -14.00
CA ALA A 40 -9.31 -2.40 -13.26
C ALA A 40 -8.44 -3.47 -12.57
N ALA A 41 -7.49 -4.05 -13.30
CA ALA A 41 -6.58 -5.07 -12.75
C ALA A 41 -5.69 -4.51 -11.63
N TYR A 42 -5.14 -3.29 -11.81
CA TYR A 42 -4.36 -2.62 -10.78
C TYR A 42 -5.20 -2.34 -9.53
N HIS A 43 -6.43 -1.85 -9.71
CA HIS A 43 -7.35 -1.60 -8.60
C HIS A 43 -7.66 -2.88 -7.81
N GLN A 44 -7.98 -3.98 -8.51
CA GLN A 44 -8.22 -5.28 -7.86
C GLN A 44 -6.96 -5.76 -7.11
N GLY A 45 -5.79 -5.73 -7.75
CA GLY A 45 -4.54 -6.13 -7.09
C GLY A 45 -4.21 -5.29 -5.86
N LEU A 46 -4.48 -3.98 -5.90
CA LEU A 46 -4.32 -3.13 -4.72
C LEU A 46 -5.29 -3.51 -3.59
N GLN A 47 -6.55 -3.79 -3.92
CA GLN A 47 -7.53 -4.28 -2.94
C GLN A 47 -7.09 -5.62 -2.34
N ASP A 48 -6.62 -6.56 -3.15
CA ASP A 48 -6.14 -7.86 -2.70
C ASP A 48 -4.98 -7.71 -1.71
N VAL A 49 -4.00 -6.84 -2.00
CA VAL A 49 -2.87 -6.55 -1.10
C VAL A 49 -3.34 -5.92 0.22
N ILE A 50 -4.26 -4.96 0.16
CA ILE A 50 -4.81 -4.30 1.36
C ILE A 50 -5.59 -5.30 2.22
N ASN A 51 -6.33 -6.20 1.58
CA ASN A 51 -7.22 -7.14 2.26
C ASN A 51 -6.49 -8.38 2.78
N ASN A 52 -5.44 -8.83 2.10
CA ASN A 52 -4.68 -10.03 2.47
C ASN A 52 -3.15 -9.82 2.34
N PRO A 53 -2.53 -9.05 3.26
CA PRO A 53 -1.10 -8.76 3.19
C PRO A 53 -0.20 -9.99 3.37
N ALA A 54 -0.68 -11.06 4.03
CA ALA A 54 0.06 -12.31 4.15
C ALA A 54 0.20 -13.01 2.79
N GLU A 55 -0.90 -13.12 2.04
CA GLU A 55 -0.89 -13.66 0.68
C GLU A 55 -0.06 -12.79 -0.27
N ALA A 56 -0.19 -11.47 -0.18
CA ALA A 56 0.61 -10.54 -0.97
C ALA A 56 2.12 -10.73 -0.73
N TYR A 57 2.53 -10.97 0.52
CA TYR A 57 3.92 -11.28 0.85
C TYR A 57 4.39 -12.58 0.19
N LEU A 58 3.57 -13.64 0.29
CA LEU A 58 3.87 -14.95 -0.30
C LEU A 58 4.00 -14.87 -1.82
N ILE A 59 3.06 -14.21 -2.51
CA ILE A 59 3.12 -13.98 -3.95
C ILE A 59 4.39 -13.22 -4.33
N SER A 60 4.79 -12.23 -3.52
CA SER A 60 5.98 -11.42 -3.79
C SER A 60 7.28 -12.24 -3.79
N LEU A 61 7.32 -13.42 -3.13
CA LEU A 61 8.49 -14.30 -3.13
C LEU A 61 8.89 -14.76 -4.53
N ASP A 62 7.94 -14.87 -5.46
CA ASP A 62 8.20 -15.28 -6.84
C ASP A 62 8.79 -14.15 -7.71
N TYR A 63 8.68 -12.88 -7.26
CA TYR A 63 9.02 -11.70 -8.06
C TYR A 63 10.11 -10.82 -7.44
N VAL A 64 10.34 -10.93 -6.12
CA VAL A 64 11.32 -10.12 -5.38
C VAL A 64 12.49 -10.99 -4.95
N ASP A 65 13.60 -10.85 -5.68
CA ASP A 65 14.85 -11.53 -5.36
C ASP A 65 15.31 -11.19 -3.93
N ASN A 66 15.66 -12.22 -3.17
CA ASN A 66 16.16 -12.12 -1.79
C ASN A 66 15.15 -11.53 -0.79
N LEU A 67 13.84 -11.59 -1.06
CA LEU A 67 12.84 -11.29 -0.04
C LEU A 67 13.01 -12.27 1.14
N PRO A 68 13.33 -11.80 2.36
CA PRO A 68 13.62 -12.69 3.50
C PRO A 68 12.41 -13.53 3.89
N ILE A 69 12.62 -14.83 4.01
CA ILE A 69 11.59 -15.76 4.49
C ILE A 69 12.26 -16.98 5.12
N SER A 70 11.83 -17.37 6.33
CA SER A 70 12.16 -18.66 6.93
C SER A 70 11.08 -19.69 6.59
N TYR A 71 11.40 -20.98 6.72
CA TYR A 71 10.42 -22.04 6.49
C TYR A 71 9.20 -21.89 7.43
N GLU A 72 9.47 -21.55 8.68
CA GLU A 72 8.47 -21.35 9.72
C GLU A 72 7.59 -20.12 9.43
N LEU A 73 8.18 -19.01 9.01
CA LEU A 73 7.44 -17.80 8.67
C LEU A 73 6.58 -18.01 7.42
N HIS A 74 7.08 -18.73 6.43
CA HIS A 74 6.30 -19.08 5.23
C HIS A 74 5.02 -19.84 5.61
N ALA A 75 5.16 -20.90 6.41
CA ALA A 75 4.02 -21.71 6.85
C ALA A 75 3.03 -20.89 7.71
N ALA A 76 3.52 -19.98 8.54
CA ALA A 76 2.67 -19.10 9.33
C ALA A 76 1.89 -18.11 8.44
N LEU A 77 2.54 -17.51 7.43
CA LEU A 77 1.87 -16.63 6.48
C LEU A 77 0.85 -17.35 5.61
N GLU A 78 1.09 -18.62 5.22
CA GLU A 78 0.10 -19.43 4.51
C GLU A 78 -1.17 -19.64 5.37
N ALA A 79 -0.99 -19.92 6.66
CA ALA A 79 -2.10 -20.09 7.58
C ALA A 79 -2.88 -18.78 7.80
N GLU A 80 -2.18 -17.65 7.98
CA GLU A 80 -2.80 -16.34 8.12
C GLU A 80 -3.53 -15.91 6.83
N ALA A 81 -2.95 -16.18 5.66
CA ALA A 81 -3.58 -15.90 4.36
C ALA A 81 -4.89 -16.67 4.18
N ALA A 82 -4.89 -17.98 4.49
CA ALA A 82 -6.09 -18.81 4.40
C ALA A 82 -7.19 -18.37 5.39
N ALA A 83 -6.80 -18.05 6.64
CA ALA A 83 -7.74 -17.54 7.64
C ALA A 83 -8.35 -16.18 7.22
N GLN A 84 -7.54 -15.31 6.61
CA GLN A 84 -8.00 -14.03 6.10
C GLN A 84 -8.96 -14.20 4.91
N GLU A 85 -8.73 -15.16 4.01
CA GLU A 85 -9.66 -15.48 2.91
C GLU A 85 -11.04 -15.89 3.44
N GLU A 86 -11.09 -16.76 4.46
CA GLU A 86 -12.34 -17.15 5.13
C GLU A 86 -13.06 -15.95 5.77
N PHE A 87 -12.29 -15.04 6.38
CA PHE A 87 -12.82 -13.81 6.95
C PHE A 87 -13.35 -12.84 5.88
N LEU A 88 -12.67 -12.70 4.74
CA LEU A 88 -13.13 -11.84 3.65
C LEU A 88 -14.43 -12.35 3.02
N ALA A 89 -14.66 -13.67 3.04
CA ALA A 89 -15.88 -14.28 2.52
C ALA A 89 -17.17 -13.84 3.24
N ILE A 90 -17.07 -13.29 4.47
CA ILE A 90 -18.22 -12.71 5.18
C ILE A 90 -18.47 -11.24 4.83
N ASN A 91 -17.74 -10.67 3.86
CA ASN A 91 -17.79 -9.27 3.44
C ASN A 91 -17.66 -8.28 4.61
N PRO A 92 -16.55 -8.35 5.38
CA PRO A 92 -16.30 -7.41 6.46
C PRO A 92 -16.17 -5.99 5.92
N ASP A 93 -16.46 -5.00 6.76
CA ASP A 93 -16.19 -3.61 6.42
C ASP A 93 -14.69 -3.29 6.53
N ARG A 94 -14.33 -2.10 6.03
CA ARG A 94 -12.94 -1.63 5.98
C ARG A 94 -12.29 -1.52 7.36
N GLU A 95 -13.05 -1.14 8.38
CA GLU A 95 -12.53 -1.01 9.75
C GLU A 95 -12.17 -2.39 10.30
N ALA A 96 -13.05 -3.38 10.12
CA ALA A 96 -12.81 -4.75 10.53
C ALA A 96 -11.60 -5.38 9.79
N ILE A 97 -11.40 -5.05 8.50
CA ILE A 97 -10.20 -5.48 7.75
C ILE A 97 -8.94 -4.82 8.33
N ALA A 98 -8.98 -3.54 8.67
CA ALA A 98 -7.84 -2.85 9.29
C ALA A 98 -7.48 -3.46 10.65
N GLU A 99 -8.47 -3.78 11.48
CA GLU A 99 -8.29 -4.49 12.74
C GLU A 99 -7.72 -5.90 12.54
N SER A 100 -8.18 -6.63 11.50
CA SER A 100 -7.70 -7.98 11.23
C SER A 100 -6.21 -8.01 10.85
N ARG A 101 -5.74 -7.01 10.10
CA ARG A 101 -4.31 -6.85 9.77
C ARG A 101 -3.45 -6.64 11.02
N GLN A 102 -3.91 -5.79 11.95
CA GLN A 102 -3.19 -5.57 13.20
C GLN A 102 -3.16 -6.85 14.04
N ALA A 103 -4.29 -7.54 14.15
CA ALA A 103 -4.38 -8.79 14.90
C ALA A 103 -3.49 -9.91 14.30
N MET A 104 -3.39 -9.99 12.97
CA MET A 104 -2.45 -10.88 12.28
C MET A 104 -1.01 -10.55 12.65
N TYR A 105 -0.61 -9.27 12.58
CA TYR A 105 0.74 -8.87 12.94
C TYR A 105 1.06 -9.19 14.40
N ASP A 106 0.13 -8.95 15.33
CA ASP A 106 0.31 -9.25 16.75
C ASP A 106 0.55 -10.76 16.98
N ARG A 107 -0.25 -11.63 16.34
CA ARG A 107 -0.08 -13.09 16.41
C ARG A 107 1.27 -13.57 15.84
N LEU A 108 1.72 -12.96 14.75
CA LEU A 108 3.02 -13.27 14.16
C LEU A 108 4.16 -12.76 15.06
N HIS A 109 4.00 -11.58 15.67
CA HIS A 109 5.01 -10.99 16.54
C HIS A 109 5.21 -11.77 17.85
N GLU A 110 4.22 -12.53 18.31
CA GLU A 110 4.38 -13.48 19.42
C GLU A 110 5.28 -14.68 19.07
N GLN A 111 5.44 -14.99 17.78
CA GLN A 111 6.14 -16.18 17.28
C GLN A 111 7.49 -15.86 16.64
N PHE A 112 7.62 -14.69 16.01
CA PHE A 112 8.78 -14.29 15.22
C PHE A 112 9.39 -12.98 15.72
N SER A 113 10.70 -12.84 15.54
CA SER A 113 11.38 -11.60 15.89
C SER A 113 10.96 -10.42 14.99
N SER A 114 11.13 -9.19 15.47
CA SER A 114 10.91 -7.99 14.63
C SER A 114 11.79 -7.96 13.39
N GLU A 115 12.98 -8.56 13.43
CA GLU A 115 13.88 -8.63 12.28
C GLU A 115 13.33 -9.56 11.19
N GLU A 116 12.79 -10.72 11.57
CA GLU A 116 12.14 -11.64 10.63
C GLU A 116 10.87 -11.03 10.01
N LEU A 117 10.13 -10.23 10.78
CA LEU A 117 8.89 -9.61 10.33
C LEU A 117 9.08 -8.24 9.67
N ILE A 118 10.31 -7.77 9.47
CA ILE A 118 10.57 -6.38 9.08
C ILE A 118 9.92 -6.02 7.74
N GLN A 119 9.98 -6.92 6.75
CA GLN A 119 9.42 -6.67 5.43
C GLN A 119 7.89 -6.68 5.43
N LEU A 120 7.28 -7.57 6.23
CA LEU A 120 5.83 -7.55 6.45
C LEU A 120 5.40 -6.26 7.15
N GLN A 121 6.17 -5.80 8.14
CA GLN A 121 5.90 -4.53 8.81
C GLN A 121 5.98 -3.34 7.83
N VAL A 122 6.96 -3.33 6.94
CA VAL A 122 7.07 -2.33 5.87
C VAL A 122 5.87 -2.38 4.94
N LEU A 123 5.41 -3.57 4.53
CA LEU A 123 4.20 -3.74 3.74
C LEU A 123 2.97 -3.16 4.45
N LEU A 124 2.75 -3.51 5.71
CA LEU A 124 1.61 -3.02 6.50
C LEU A 124 1.63 -1.49 6.66
N LYS A 125 2.81 -0.90 6.90
CA LYS A 125 2.96 0.56 6.96
C LYS A 125 2.80 1.24 5.61
N SER A 126 3.12 0.55 4.53
CA SER A 126 2.86 1.05 3.19
C SER A 126 1.36 1.04 2.89
N ILE A 127 0.64 -0.01 3.28
CA ILE A 127 -0.82 -0.12 3.12
C ILE A 127 -1.53 1.07 3.77
N GLU A 128 -1.10 1.57 4.93
CA GLU A 128 -1.68 2.77 5.58
C GLU A 128 -1.65 4.02 4.67
N LEU A 129 -0.72 4.11 3.72
CA LEU A 129 -0.61 5.22 2.77
C LEU A 129 -1.51 5.08 1.54
N TRP A 130 -1.97 3.86 1.25
CA TRP A 130 -2.76 3.54 0.05
C TRP A 130 -4.22 3.19 0.38
N ASP A 131 -4.48 2.75 1.61
CA ASP A 131 -5.81 2.37 2.07
C ASP A 131 -6.65 3.65 2.25
N ALA A 132 -7.62 3.83 1.36
CA ALA A 132 -8.58 4.93 1.36
C ALA A 132 -10.00 4.41 1.16
N GLU A 133 -11.01 5.21 1.52
CA GLU A 133 -12.42 4.85 1.29
C GLU A 133 -12.72 4.66 -0.20
N GLN A 134 -12.13 5.50 -1.06
CA GLN A 134 -12.20 5.37 -2.51
C GLN A 134 -10.79 5.41 -3.11
N LEU A 135 -10.32 4.25 -3.57
CA LEU A 135 -8.97 4.12 -4.15
C LEU A 135 -8.88 4.83 -5.51
N GLY A 136 -7.75 5.49 -5.76
CA GLY A 136 -7.38 6.05 -7.06
C GLY A 136 -8.13 7.32 -7.47
N VAL A 137 -8.95 7.89 -6.58
CA VAL A 137 -9.59 9.20 -6.80
C VAL A 137 -8.70 10.29 -6.23
N THR A 138 -8.58 11.37 -6.99
CA THR A 138 -7.88 12.60 -6.62
C THR A 138 -8.69 13.79 -7.10
N GLU A 139 -8.54 14.92 -6.40
CA GLU A 139 -9.21 16.17 -6.76
C GLU A 139 -8.22 17.16 -7.38
N LEU A 140 -8.71 18.07 -8.22
CA LEU A 140 -7.88 19.14 -8.81
C LEU A 140 -7.20 19.98 -7.72
N ALA A 141 -7.90 20.24 -6.62
CA ALA A 141 -7.37 21.01 -5.50
C ALA A 141 -6.12 20.35 -4.88
N SER A 142 -6.06 19.02 -4.82
CA SER A 142 -4.90 18.27 -4.32
C SER A 142 -3.69 18.42 -5.25
N TRP A 143 -3.92 18.47 -6.57
CA TRP A 143 -2.88 18.74 -7.57
C TRP A 143 -2.34 20.16 -7.46
N GLU A 144 -3.23 21.15 -7.34
CA GLU A 144 -2.86 22.56 -7.13
C GLU A 144 -2.08 22.74 -5.83
N ALA A 145 -2.52 22.10 -4.73
CA ALA A 145 -1.82 22.13 -3.46
C ALA A 145 -0.41 21.53 -3.56
N ALA A 146 -0.25 20.41 -4.28
CA ALA A 146 1.05 19.80 -4.50
C ALA A 146 1.98 20.67 -5.34
N GLN A 147 1.50 21.21 -6.47
CA GLN A 147 2.28 22.12 -7.30
C GLN A 147 2.72 23.36 -6.51
N ASN A 148 1.81 24.00 -5.78
CA ASN A 148 2.11 25.19 -4.97
C ASN A 148 3.15 24.88 -3.88
N THR A 149 3.01 23.75 -3.19
CA THR A 149 3.97 23.31 -2.18
C THR A 149 5.37 23.13 -2.79
N LEU A 150 5.46 22.48 -3.97
CA LEU A 150 6.73 22.28 -4.66
C LEU A 150 7.35 23.59 -5.16
N LEU A 151 6.53 24.55 -5.61
CA LEU A 151 6.98 25.90 -5.98
C LEU A 151 7.53 26.67 -4.76
N GLU A 152 6.80 26.67 -3.64
CA GLU A 152 7.23 27.34 -2.40
C GLU A 152 8.52 26.76 -1.82
N MET A 153 8.71 25.44 -1.96
CA MET A 153 9.95 24.76 -1.56
C MET A 153 11.11 24.95 -2.54
N GLY A 154 10.87 25.56 -3.71
CA GLY A 154 11.88 25.73 -4.76
C GLY A 154 12.26 24.44 -5.49
N PHE A 155 11.38 23.43 -5.45
CA PHE A 155 11.53 22.20 -6.24
C PHE A 155 10.95 22.30 -7.65
N LEU A 156 10.06 23.28 -7.88
CA LEU A 156 9.61 23.72 -9.19
C LEU A 156 9.97 25.20 -9.41
N ASN A 157 10.19 25.58 -10.66
CA ASN A 157 10.50 26.97 -11.03
C ASN A 157 9.26 27.73 -11.53
N GLU A 158 8.33 27.02 -12.17
CA GLU A 158 7.09 27.54 -12.73
C GLU A 158 6.00 26.45 -12.69
N PRO A 159 4.71 26.82 -12.79
CA PRO A 159 3.59 25.88 -12.81
C PRO A 159 3.65 24.89 -13.98
#